data_AF-A0A4S3JZZ6-F1
#
_entry.id   AF-A0A4S3JZZ6-F1
#
_cell.length_a   1.000
_cell.length_b   1.000
_cell.length_c   1.000
_cell.angle_alpha   90.00
_cell.angle_beta   90.00
_cell.angle_gamma   90.00
#
_symmetry.space_group_name_H-M   'P 1'
#
loop_
_entity.id
_entity.type
_entity.pdbx_description
1 polymer ?
#
loop_
_entity_poly.entity_id
_entity_poly.type
_entity_poly.pdbx_seq_one_letter_code
_entity_poly.pdbx_strand_id
1 'polypeptide(L)'
;MFDLQDRVVPPRIADIGFTVPLPSDWIWHALPEEDLNFDNPAFLVPLAVVVAPHAMLIWTAAARPGYEEGTLSDWARYLLEQHGLSPRSFGEAWLGALPAIVGEAEQPSDFGPMTVRYVFAEDGGRLINVTLSAPASLASAIEPVWRATLASFALAAPKGPTVRVWPVVEAGDSAVVQYNEYVEPEANTEQAPEARDESPAWWRAAQALEAAGHLEEAELAIRAAVPHLGGLIQIAELYRLRMLRLREAGDAAGAREAHRRAVNWAGFYAASATSGGEGTALSAERDAFIAALGPE
;
A
#
# COMPACT_ATOMS: atom_id res chain seq x y z
N MET A 1 18.19 5.06 -3.68
CA MET A 1 17.91 5.77 -2.42
C MET A 1 16.67 6.62 -2.67
N PHE A 2 15.62 6.51 -1.84
CA PHE A 2 14.40 7.28 -2.03
C PHE A 2 14.66 8.75 -1.72
N ASP A 3 14.13 9.65 -2.56
CA ASP A 3 14.06 11.08 -2.25
C ASP A 3 12.88 11.32 -1.30
N LEU A 4 13.15 11.35 0.00
CA LEU A 4 12.12 11.52 1.02
C LEU A 4 11.83 13.01 1.24
N GLN A 5 10.55 13.36 1.27
CA GLN A 5 10.08 14.70 1.60
C GLN A 5 9.06 14.65 2.72
N ASP A 6 9.18 15.58 3.66
CA ASP A 6 8.18 15.77 4.70
C ASP A 6 6.87 16.23 4.08
N ARG A 7 5.80 15.50 4.39
CA ARG A 7 4.44 15.81 3.94
C ARG A 7 3.58 16.10 5.15
N VAL A 8 2.88 17.23 5.10
CA VAL A 8 1.93 17.65 6.14
C VAL A 8 0.53 17.20 5.74
N VAL A 9 -0.09 16.39 6.60
CA VAL A 9 -1.46 15.90 6.45
C VAL A 9 -2.37 16.69 7.40
N PRO A 10 -3.35 17.44 6.89
CA PRO A 10 -4.27 18.19 7.73
C PRO A 10 -5.21 17.26 8.50
N PRO A 11 -5.76 17.70 9.64
CA PRO A 11 -6.69 16.89 10.41
C PRO A 11 -7.99 16.62 9.65
N ARG A 12 -8.35 15.34 9.55
CA ARG A 12 -9.63 14.88 8.97
C ARG A 12 -10.67 14.55 10.04
N ILE A 13 -10.24 13.96 11.15
CA ILE A 13 -11.08 13.62 12.30
C ILE A 13 -10.37 13.96 13.61
N ALA A 14 -11.12 14.35 14.64
CA ALA A 14 -10.66 14.48 16.03
C ALA A 14 -9.31 15.19 16.22
N ASP A 15 -9.03 16.22 15.41
CA ASP A 15 -7.76 16.97 15.37
C ASP A 15 -6.51 16.11 15.12
N ILE A 16 -6.64 15.01 14.38
CA ILE A 16 -5.52 14.13 14.00
C ILE A 16 -4.93 14.59 12.66
N GLY A 17 -4.07 15.62 12.72
CA GLY A 17 -3.14 15.98 11.64
C GLY A 17 -1.73 15.53 11.98
N PHE A 18 -0.88 15.30 10.99
CA PHE A 18 0.49 14.81 11.20
C PHE A 18 1.45 15.19 10.07
N THR A 19 2.75 15.05 10.35
CA THR A 19 3.82 15.11 9.35
C THR A 19 4.49 13.75 9.23
N VAL A 20 4.83 13.35 8.01
CA VAL A 20 5.56 12.09 7.74
C VAL A 20 6.48 12.24 6.53
N PRO A 21 7.71 11.68 6.55
CA PRO A 21 8.56 11.60 5.37
C PRO A 21 8.13 10.44 4.47
N LEU A 22 7.78 10.75 3.23
CA LEU A 22 7.48 9.76 2.20
C LEU A 22 8.21 10.10 0.90
N PRO A 23 8.42 9.13 -0.01
CA PRO A 23 9.06 9.42 -1.28
C PRO A 23 8.28 10.50 -2.06
N SER A 24 9.02 11.44 -2.64
CA SER A 24 8.46 12.64 -3.24
C SER A 24 7.57 12.37 -4.45
N ASP A 25 7.82 11.25 -5.13
CA ASP A 25 7.13 10.75 -6.32
C ASP A 25 5.90 9.88 -6.03
N TRP A 26 5.62 9.55 -4.75
CA TRP A 26 4.43 8.78 -4.41
C TRP A 26 3.15 9.62 -4.51
N ILE A 27 2.10 8.97 -4.99
CA ILE A 27 0.83 9.59 -5.34
C ILE A 27 -0.09 9.58 -4.13
N TRP A 28 -0.58 10.76 -3.75
CA TRP A 28 -1.55 10.93 -2.68
C TRP A 28 -2.95 10.80 -3.23
N HIS A 29 -3.75 9.90 -2.66
CA HIS A 29 -5.11 9.67 -3.11
C HIS A 29 -6.10 10.53 -2.32
N ALA A 30 -7.09 11.07 -3.05
CA ALA A 30 -8.25 11.68 -2.43
C ALA A 30 -9.03 10.61 -1.66
N LEU A 31 -9.35 10.91 -0.41
CA LEU A 31 -10.10 10.00 0.43
C LEU A 31 -11.61 10.26 0.25
N PRO A 32 -12.45 9.21 0.17
CA PRO A 32 -13.89 9.37 0.00
C PRO A 32 -14.51 10.16 1.16
N GLU A 33 -15.66 10.79 0.94
CA GLU A 33 -16.50 11.25 2.06
C GLU A 33 -17.24 10.04 2.63
N GLU A 34 -17.15 9.83 3.94
CA GLU A 34 -17.69 8.65 4.61
C GLU A 34 -18.51 9.06 5.83
N ASP A 35 -19.67 8.42 6.01
CA ASP A 35 -20.42 8.48 7.27
C ASP A 35 -19.66 7.68 8.33
N LEU A 36 -19.11 8.40 9.31
CA LEU A 36 -18.26 7.80 10.34
C LEU A 36 -19.13 6.93 11.27
N ASN A 37 -19.04 5.61 11.12
CA ASN A 37 -19.73 4.65 11.98
C ASN A 37 -18.73 3.73 12.69
N PHE A 38 -18.55 3.94 13.99
CA PHE A 38 -17.68 3.12 14.85
C PHE A 38 -18.42 1.98 15.56
N ASP A 39 -19.69 1.72 15.23
CA ASP A 39 -20.41 0.52 15.69
C ASP A 39 -19.76 -0.76 15.14
N ASN A 40 -19.06 -0.66 14.01
CA ASN A 40 -18.15 -1.69 13.55
C ASN A 40 -16.80 -1.55 14.28
N PRO A 41 -16.45 -2.45 15.20
CA PRO A 41 -15.19 -2.39 15.92
C PRO A 41 -13.96 -2.59 15.01
N ALA A 42 -14.07 -3.13 13.80
CA ALA A 42 -12.94 -3.23 12.88
C ALA A 42 -12.75 -1.98 12.01
N PHE A 43 -13.65 -0.99 12.09
CA PHE A 43 -13.60 0.19 11.22
C PHE A 43 -12.55 1.20 11.70
N LEU A 44 -11.69 1.62 10.77
CA LEU A 44 -10.79 2.76 10.92
C LEU A 44 -11.07 3.76 9.80
N VAL A 45 -11.07 5.04 10.15
CA VAL A 45 -11.20 6.13 9.19
C VAL A 45 -9.84 6.36 8.54
N PRO A 46 -9.74 6.30 7.20
CA PRO A 46 -8.50 6.64 6.52
C PRO A 46 -8.17 8.12 6.75
N LEU A 47 -6.91 8.39 7.10
CA LEU A 47 -6.33 9.73 7.24
C LEU A 47 -5.44 10.08 6.05
N ALA A 48 -4.80 9.08 5.45
CA ALA A 48 -4.01 9.22 4.23
C ALA A 48 -3.85 7.85 3.55
N VAL A 49 -3.87 7.86 2.21
CA VAL A 49 -3.51 6.71 1.36
C VAL A 49 -2.54 7.21 0.30
N VAL A 50 -1.37 6.59 0.24
CA VAL A 50 -0.26 7.01 -0.61
C VAL A 50 0.31 5.80 -1.33
N VAL A 51 0.42 5.86 -2.65
CA VAL A 51 0.81 4.71 -3.48
C VAL A 51 2.04 5.05 -4.32
N ALA A 52 2.99 4.11 -4.41
CA ALA A 52 4.15 4.29 -5.27
C ALA A 52 3.77 4.29 -6.75
N PRO A 53 4.41 5.14 -7.59
CA PRO A 53 4.22 5.08 -9.02
C PRO A 53 4.74 3.72 -9.52
N HIS A 54 3.91 3.02 -10.31
CA HIS A 54 4.28 1.77 -11.00
C HIS A 54 4.54 0.53 -10.13
N ALA A 55 4.23 0.56 -8.83
CA ALA A 55 4.37 -0.60 -7.95
C ALA A 55 3.20 -0.69 -6.96
N MET A 56 2.82 -1.92 -6.55
CA MET A 56 1.81 -2.16 -5.51
C MET A 56 2.38 -1.90 -4.10
N LEU A 57 2.99 -0.73 -3.90
CA LEU A 57 3.46 -0.28 -2.61
C LEU A 57 2.47 0.74 -2.08
N ILE A 58 1.87 0.44 -0.93
CA ILE A 58 0.79 1.24 -0.37
C ILE A 58 1.18 1.61 1.05
N TRP A 59 1.29 2.91 1.31
CA TRP A 59 1.38 3.44 2.67
C TRP A 59 0.04 4.02 3.06
N THR A 60 -0.47 3.66 4.24
CA THR A 60 -1.73 4.19 4.75
C THR A 60 -1.59 4.62 6.18
N ALA A 61 -2.30 5.69 6.55
CA ALA A 61 -2.57 6.04 7.93
C ALA A 61 -4.08 6.06 8.14
N ALA A 62 -4.54 5.47 9.22
CA ALA A 62 -5.94 5.40 9.60
C ALA A 62 -6.09 5.58 11.12
N ALA A 63 -7.27 5.97 11.57
CA ALA A 63 -7.54 6.12 12.99
C ALA A 63 -8.97 5.78 13.38
N ARG A 64 -9.16 5.47 14.65
CA ARG A 64 -10.46 5.31 15.30
C ARG A 64 -10.38 5.76 16.76
N PRO A 65 -11.51 6.00 17.44
CA PRO A 65 -11.52 6.06 18.90
C PRO A 65 -10.87 4.80 19.49
N GLY A 66 -10.10 4.94 20.56
CA GLY A 66 -9.62 3.80 21.34
C GLY A 66 -10.79 2.93 21.79
N TYR A 67 -10.52 1.65 22.04
CA TYR A 67 -11.54 0.79 22.63
C TYR A 67 -11.73 1.14 24.11
N GLU A 68 -12.89 0.82 24.66
CA GLU A 68 -13.21 1.13 26.07
C GLU A 68 -12.29 0.38 27.05
N GLU A 69 -11.89 -0.84 26.69
CA GLU A 69 -11.10 -1.73 27.54
C GLU A 69 -9.90 -2.32 26.79
N GLY A 70 -8.91 -2.79 27.55
CA GLY A 70 -7.72 -3.47 27.03
C GLY A 70 -6.51 -2.55 26.88
N THR A 71 -5.43 -3.14 26.41
CA THR A 71 -4.16 -2.46 26.11
C THR A 71 -4.00 -2.26 24.62
N LEU A 72 -3.05 -1.40 24.22
CA LEU A 72 -2.74 -1.20 22.81
C LEU A 72 -2.37 -2.52 22.11
N SER A 73 -1.70 -3.44 22.82
CA SER A 73 -1.37 -4.78 22.30
C SER A 73 -2.61 -5.65 22.07
N ASP A 74 -3.66 -5.51 22.90
CA ASP A 74 -4.91 -6.25 22.71
C ASP A 74 -5.66 -5.71 21.49
N TRP A 75 -5.70 -4.37 21.36
CA TRP A 75 -6.34 -3.69 20.25
C TRP A 75 -5.66 -3.99 18.91
N ALA A 76 -4.33 -3.99 18.89
CA ALA A 76 -3.54 -4.34 17.71
C ALA A 76 -3.81 -5.77 17.27
N ARG A 77 -3.79 -6.75 18.20
CA ARG A 77 -4.10 -8.16 17.87
C ARG A 77 -5.51 -8.32 17.32
N TYR A 78 -6.49 -7.69 17.97
CA TYR A 78 -7.87 -7.71 17.52
C TYR A 78 -7.99 -7.20 16.08
N LEU A 79 -7.41 -6.04 15.77
CA LEU A 79 -7.47 -5.47 14.42
C LEU A 79 -6.72 -6.33 13.39
N LEU A 80 -5.55 -6.86 13.72
CA LEU A 80 -4.82 -7.77 12.84
C LEU A 80 -5.68 -9.01 12.49
N GLU A 81 -6.33 -9.61 13.48
CA GLU A 81 -7.23 -10.75 13.29
C GLU A 81 -8.45 -10.38 12.44
N GLN A 82 -9.13 -9.26 12.73
CA GLN A 82 -10.30 -8.81 11.96
C GLN A 82 -9.95 -8.49 10.49
N HIS A 83 -8.73 -8.05 10.22
CA HIS A 83 -8.26 -7.77 8.86
C HIS A 83 -7.59 -8.98 8.19
N GLY A 84 -7.63 -10.17 8.81
CA GLY A 84 -7.06 -11.40 8.25
C GLY A 84 -5.54 -11.35 8.09
N LEU A 85 -4.85 -10.53 8.88
CA LEU A 85 -3.40 -10.39 8.87
C LEU A 85 -2.77 -11.43 9.79
N SER A 86 -1.82 -12.20 9.27
CA SER A 86 -1.07 -13.19 10.05
C SER A 86 0.28 -12.61 10.49
N PRO A 87 0.43 -12.12 11.75
CA PRO A 87 1.65 -11.47 12.19
C PRO A 87 2.83 -12.46 12.26
N ARG A 88 3.95 -12.08 11.65
CA ARG A 88 5.27 -12.74 11.74
C ARG A 88 6.14 -12.16 12.84
N SER A 89 5.97 -10.88 13.13
CA SER A 89 6.57 -10.19 14.26
C SER A 89 5.54 -9.27 14.91
N PHE A 90 5.66 -9.07 16.21
CA PHE A 90 4.77 -8.23 17.01
C PHE A 90 5.53 -7.80 18.27
N GLY A 91 5.83 -6.51 18.41
CA GLY A 91 6.69 -6.03 19.49
C GLY A 91 6.48 -4.55 19.80
N GLU A 92 7.11 -4.11 20.89
CA GLU A 92 7.11 -2.70 21.29
C GLU A 92 8.14 -1.90 20.50
N ALA A 93 7.74 -0.70 20.08
CA ALA A 93 8.62 0.27 19.46
C ALA A 93 8.02 1.68 19.59
N TRP A 94 8.39 2.57 18.69
CA TRP A 94 7.96 3.96 18.66
C TRP A 94 7.47 4.34 17.27
N LEU A 95 6.42 5.17 17.23
CA LEU A 95 6.00 5.93 16.06
C LEU A 95 6.27 7.41 16.35
N GLY A 96 7.43 7.89 15.92
CA GLY A 96 8.00 9.16 16.36
C GLY A 96 8.15 9.18 17.88
N ALA A 97 7.41 10.07 18.54
CA ALA A 97 7.39 10.19 19.99
C ALA A 97 6.32 9.30 20.69
N LEU A 98 5.50 8.57 19.93
CA LEU A 98 4.40 7.77 20.49
C LEU A 98 4.87 6.35 20.81
N PRO A 99 4.65 5.83 22.02
CA PRO A 99 4.79 4.40 22.31
C PRO A 99 3.87 3.59 21.41
N ALA A 100 4.37 2.50 20.84
CA ALA A 100 3.66 1.80 19.78
C ALA A 100 3.88 0.28 19.80
N ILE A 101 2.96 -0.43 19.16
CA ILE A 101 3.13 -1.83 18.75
C ILE A 101 3.50 -1.83 17.27
N VAL A 102 4.64 -2.43 16.94
CA VAL A 102 5.14 -2.57 15.57
C VAL A 102 5.27 -4.04 15.22
N GLY A 103 5.02 -4.37 13.96
CA GLY A 103 5.31 -5.68 13.46
C GLY A 103 5.23 -5.79 11.95
N GLU A 104 5.37 -7.01 11.50
CA GLU A 104 5.18 -7.42 10.13
C GLU A 104 4.17 -8.57 10.10
N ALA A 105 3.27 -8.56 9.14
CA ALA A 105 2.31 -9.62 8.87
C ALA A 105 2.40 -10.05 7.41
N GLU A 106 1.99 -11.29 7.16
CA GLU A 106 1.64 -11.73 5.82
C GLU A 106 0.14 -11.56 5.61
N GLN A 107 -0.20 -11.11 4.42
CA GLN A 107 -1.56 -11.06 3.92
C GLN A 107 -1.64 -11.88 2.64
N PRO A 108 -2.46 -12.96 2.61
CA PRO A 108 -2.83 -13.58 1.36
C PRO A 108 -3.53 -12.54 0.49
N SER A 109 -3.12 -12.45 -0.77
CA SER A 109 -3.83 -11.68 -1.77
C SER A 109 -3.96 -12.53 -3.02
N ASP A 110 -4.91 -12.18 -3.90
CA ASP A 110 -5.06 -12.81 -5.21
C ASP A 110 -3.80 -12.66 -6.11
N PHE A 111 -2.81 -11.92 -5.63
CA PHE A 111 -1.59 -11.52 -6.34
C PHE A 111 -0.31 -12.06 -5.70
N GLY A 112 -0.47 -13.03 -4.80
CA GLY A 112 0.61 -13.61 -4.02
C GLY A 112 0.74 -13.00 -2.62
N PRO A 113 1.72 -13.48 -1.83
CA PRO A 113 1.89 -13.02 -0.46
C PRO A 113 2.31 -11.54 -0.44
N MET A 114 1.54 -10.74 0.27
CA MET A 114 1.88 -9.37 0.60
C MET A 114 2.54 -9.34 1.97
N THR A 115 3.63 -8.60 2.08
CA THR A 115 4.21 -8.22 3.36
C THR A 115 3.56 -6.91 3.80
N VAL A 116 2.94 -6.91 4.98
CA VAL A 116 2.32 -5.74 5.59
C VAL A 116 3.12 -5.38 6.84
N ARG A 117 3.83 -4.26 6.80
CA ARG A 117 4.40 -3.67 8.01
C ARG A 117 3.36 -2.78 8.64
N TYR A 118 3.19 -2.90 9.94
CA TYR A 118 2.15 -2.17 10.66
C TYR A 118 2.73 -1.56 11.92
N VAL A 119 2.13 -0.45 12.32
CA VAL A 119 2.33 0.16 13.63
C VAL A 119 0.99 0.65 14.18
N PHE A 120 0.75 0.39 15.46
CA PHE A 120 -0.39 0.90 16.21
C PHE A 120 0.15 1.78 17.33
N ALA A 121 -0.40 2.99 17.46
CA ALA A 121 -0.09 3.93 18.53
C ALA A 121 -1.39 4.52 19.09
N GLU A 122 -1.38 4.95 20.34
CA GLU A 122 -2.51 5.63 20.96
C GLU A 122 -2.10 7.02 21.45
N ASP A 123 -2.99 7.99 21.23
CA ASP A 123 -2.78 9.37 21.68
C ASP A 123 -4.12 10.06 22.02
N GLY A 124 -4.36 10.33 23.31
CA GLY A 124 -5.53 11.05 23.79
C GLY A 124 -6.87 10.33 23.57
N GLY A 125 -6.89 9.00 23.72
CA GLY A 125 -8.04 8.15 23.46
C GLY A 125 -8.27 7.86 21.96
N ARG A 126 -7.27 8.12 21.11
CA ARG A 126 -7.34 7.94 19.64
C ARG A 126 -6.33 6.86 19.24
N LEU A 127 -6.83 5.76 18.68
CA LEU A 127 -5.99 4.72 18.11
C LEU A 127 -5.62 5.11 16.68
N ILE A 128 -4.32 5.13 16.40
CA ILE A 128 -3.72 5.42 15.11
C ILE A 128 -3.06 4.14 14.61
N ASN A 129 -3.33 3.80 13.35
CA ASN A 129 -2.66 2.73 12.64
C ASN A 129 -1.96 3.30 11.41
N VAL A 130 -0.70 2.92 11.22
CA VAL A 130 0.02 3.17 9.97
C VAL A 130 0.47 1.83 9.41
N THR A 131 0.28 1.63 8.11
CA THR A 131 0.73 0.43 7.42
C THR A 131 1.53 0.77 6.17
N LEU A 132 2.47 -0.10 5.84
CA LEU A 132 3.18 -0.11 4.58
C LEU A 132 3.14 -1.54 4.00
N SER A 133 2.39 -1.69 2.92
CA SER A 133 2.16 -2.96 2.25
C SER A 133 2.94 -3.04 0.94
N ALA A 134 3.53 -4.20 0.67
CA ALA A 134 4.26 -4.48 -0.56
C ALA A 134 4.20 -5.96 -0.93
N PRO A 135 4.37 -6.32 -2.21
CA PRO A 135 4.67 -7.70 -2.58
C PRO A 135 5.89 -8.20 -1.81
N ALA A 136 5.87 -9.46 -1.38
CA ALA A 136 6.97 -10.05 -0.60
C ALA A 136 8.36 -9.86 -1.27
N SER A 137 8.40 -9.88 -2.61
CA SER A 137 9.63 -9.66 -3.40
C SER A 137 10.20 -8.24 -3.31
N LEU A 138 9.38 -7.24 -2.97
CA LEU A 138 9.78 -5.83 -2.85
C LEU A 138 9.87 -5.36 -1.39
N ALA A 139 9.46 -6.20 -0.43
CA ALA A 139 9.35 -5.81 0.97
C ALA A 139 10.66 -5.29 1.57
N SER A 140 11.82 -5.86 1.22
CA SER A 140 13.12 -5.37 1.71
C SER A 140 13.51 -4.05 1.06
N ALA A 141 13.15 -3.82 -0.20
CA ALA A 141 13.52 -2.61 -0.94
C ALA A 141 12.90 -1.34 -0.32
N ILE A 142 11.73 -1.47 0.30
CA ILE A 142 10.98 -0.36 0.92
C ILE A 142 11.21 -0.20 2.42
N GLU A 143 12.07 -1.03 3.02
CA GLU A 143 12.40 -0.92 4.45
C GLU A 143 12.91 0.49 4.85
N PRO A 144 13.74 1.19 4.05
CA PRO A 144 14.16 2.56 4.40
C PRO A 144 12.99 3.54 4.54
N VAL A 145 11.93 3.39 3.74
CA VAL A 145 10.71 4.22 3.83
C VAL A 145 9.97 3.94 5.13
N TRP A 146 9.86 2.66 5.51
CA TRP A 146 9.26 2.25 6.78
C TRP A 146 10.02 2.81 7.99
N ARG A 147 11.35 2.68 7.99
CA ARG A 147 12.19 3.21 9.07
C ARG A 147 12.07 4.72 9.20
N ALA A 148 12.04 5.45 8.08
CA ALA A 148 11.84 6.89 8.08
C ALA A 148 10.47 7.29 8.63
N THR A 149 9.42 6.55 8.27
CA THR A 149 8.07 6.71 8.82
C THR A 149 8.09 6.56 10.34
N LEU A 150 8.60 5.45 10.86
CA LEU A 150 8.65 5.18 12.30
C LEU A 150 9.48 6.23 13.06
N ALA A 151 10.57 6.71 12.48
CA ALA A 151 11.46 7.65 13.15
C ALA A 151 10.91 9.08 13.21
N SER A 152 10.16 9.52 12.20
CA SER A 152 9.87 10.95 12.00
C SER A 152 8.39 11.31 11.96
N PHE A 153 7.48 10.32 12.07
CA PHE A 153 6.05 10.60 12.19
C PHE A 153 5.78 11.52 13.38
N ALA A 154 5.08 12.63 13.16
CA ALA A 154 4.79 13.60 14.21
C ALA A 154 3.34 14.08 14.13
N LEU A 155 2.58 13.89 15.21
CA LEU A 155 1.25 14.50 15.34
C LEU A 155 1.38 16.03 15.43
N ALA A 156 0.49 16.75 14.76
CA ALA A 156 0.40 18.20 14.84
C ALA A 156 -0.04 18.68 16.24
N ALA A 157 -0.89 17.89 16.91
CA ALA A 157 -1.41 18.16 18.25
C ALA A 157 -1.44 16.87 19.11
N PRO A 158 -0.29 16.44 19.66
CA PRO A 158 -0.22 15.27 20.53
C PRO A 158 -0.95 15.53 21.86
N LYS A 159 -1.68 14.54 22.35
CA LYS A 159 -2.46 14.57 23.60
C LYS A 159 -1.89 13.67 24.68
N GLY A 160 -0.92 12.83 24.34
CA GLY A 160 -0.27 11.88 25.23
C GLY A 160 -1.05 10.57 25.37
N PRO A 161 -0.36 9.49 25.77
CA PRO A 161 -0.99 8.18 25.91
C PRO A 161 -1.95 8.16 27.11
N THR A 162 -3.08 7.50 26.91
CA THR A 162 -4.09 7.22 27.94
C THR A 162 -4.16 5.74 28.29
N VAL A 163 -3.60 4.86 27.45
CA VAL A 163 -3.57 3.40 27.67
C VAL A 163 -2.16 2.86 27.76
N ARG A 164 -2.01 1.66 28.34
CA ARG A 164 -0.73 0.95 28.38
C ARG A 164 -0.48 0.23 27.05
N VAL A 165 0.80 0.10 26.69
CA VAL A 165 1.19 -0.69 25.51
C VAL A 165 0.91 -2.18 25.73
N TRP A 166 1.36 -2.71 26.88
CA TRP A 166 1.19 -4.12 27.26
C TRP A 166 0.38 -4.28 28.55
N PRO A 167 -0.27 -5.44 28.74
CA PRO A 167 -0.85 -5.80 30.03
C PRO A 167 0.24 -5.91 31.08
N VAL A 168 -0.11 -5.63 32.33
CA VAL A 168 0.78 -5.92 33.46
C VAL A 168 0.80 -7.43 33.62
N VAL A 169 1.96 -8.03 33.39
CA VAL A 169 2.20 -9.40 33.84
C VAL A 169 2.37 -9.33 35.35
N GLU A 170 1.35 -9.73 36.11
CA GLU A 170 1.53 -9.94 37.55
C GLU A 170 2.60 -11.03 37.74
N ALA A 171 3.58 -10.77 38.60
CA ALA A 171 4.69 -11.66 38.87
C ALA A 171 4.18 -12.97 39.49
N GLY A 172 3.76 -13.91 38.65
CA GLY A 172 3.15 -15.18 39.07
C GLY A 172 3.08 -16.25 37.99
N ASP A 173 3.06 -15.88 36.71
CA ASP A 173 3.05 -16.84 35.59
C ASP A 173 4.06 -16.44 34.51
N SER A 174 5.33 -16.75 34.75
CA SER A 174 6.40 -16.65 33.76
C SER A 174 6.44 -17.90 32.89
N ALA A 175 5.57 -17.96 31.88
CA ALA A 175 5.84 -18.77 30.69
C ALA A 175 6.80 -17.97 29.79
N VAL A 176 8.07 -18.35 29.81
CA VAL A 176 9.12 -17.77 28.98
C VAL A 176 8.79 -17.98 27.51
N VAL A 177 8.34 -16.92 26.81
CA VAL A 177 8.38 -16.88 25.35
C VAL A 177 9.80 -16.45 24.97
N GLN A 178 10.57 -17.38 24.42
CA GLN A 178 11.92 -17.10 23.89
C GLN A 178 11.81 -16.13 22.71
N TYR A 179 12.31 -14.91 22.90
CA TYR A 179 12.54 -13.96 21.82
C TYR A 179 13.72 -14.46 20.98
N ASN A 180 13.49 -14.74 19.70
CA ASN A 180 14.58 -15.02 18.77
C ASN A 180 15.36 -13.73 18.50
N GLU A 181 16.66 -13.82 18.77
CA GLU A 181 17.68 -12.82 18.54
C GLU A 181 17.72 -12.43 17.05
N TYR A 182 17.79 -11.12 16.79
CA TYR A 182 18.01 -10.56 15.45
C TYR A 182 19.31 -11.12 14.87
N VAL A 183 19.24 -11.80 13.73
CA VAL A 183 20.42 -12.16 12.92
C VAL A 183 20.53 -11.13 11.81
N GLU A 184 21.57 -10.30 11.86
CA GLU A 184 21.94 -9.41 10.75
C GLU A 184 22.36 -10.26 9.53
N PRO A 185 21.75 -10.09 8.35
CA PRO A 185 22.28 -10.73 7.15
C PRO A 185 23.50 -9.95 6.63
N GLU A 186 24.60 -10.69 6.45
CA GLU A 186 25.84 -10.20 5.86
C GLU A 186 25.63 -9.61 4.47
N ALA A 187 26.29 -8.49 4.22
CA ALA A 187 26.26 -7.75 2.97
C ALA A 187 26.84 -8.57 1.81
N ASN A 188 25.99 -8.92 0.83
CA ASN A 188 26.46 -9.42 -0.45
C ASN A 188 26.55 -8.25 -1.45
N THR A 189 27.77 -7.81 -1.71
CA THR A 189 28.11 -6.86 -2.78
C THR A 189 27.98 -7.54 -4.13
N GLU A 190 27.02 -7.13 -4.95
CA GLU A 190 27.09 -7.37 -6.39
C GLU A 190 26.59 -6.14 -7.17
N GLN A 191 27.33 -5.85 -8.23
CA GLN A 191 27.54 -4.54 -8.83
C GLN A 191 26.35 -4.03 -9.67
N ALA A 192 26.17 -2.71 -9.66
CA ALA A 192 25.21 -1.98 -10.50
C ALA A 192 25.62 -1.97 -11.99
N PRO A 193 24.64 -1.91 -12.91
CA PRO A 193 24.85 -1.24 -14.19
C PRO A 193 23.91 -0.06 -14.42
N GLU A 194 24.58 0.98 -14.91
CA GLU A 194 24.27 2.28 -15.49
C GLU A 194 22.92 2.55 -16.19
N ALA A 195 22.56 3.84 -16.20
CA ALA A 195 21.34 4.45 -16.70
C ALA A 195 21.17 4.44 -18.23
N ARG A 196 19.94 4.17 -18.72
CA ARG A 196 19.19 4.91 -19.77
C ARG A 196 17.88 4.19 -20.15
N ASP A 197 16.85 5.02 -20.37
CA ASP A 197 15.44 4.71 -20.70
C ASP A 197 14.64 4.16 -19.50
N GLU A 198 13.86 5.05 -18.86
CA GLU A 198 13.27 4.90 -17.51
C GLU A 198 12.22 3.79 -17.38
N SER A 199 11.89 3.11 -18.49
CA SER A 199 10.97 1.97 -18.49
C SER A 199 11.68 0.65 -18.16
N PRO A 200 11.15 -0.17 -17.24
CA PRO A 200 11.68 -1.50 -16.96
C PRO A 200 11.86 -2.34 -18.24
N ALA A 201 12.89 -3.19 -18.27
CA ALA A 201 13.19 -4.00 -19.45
C ALA A 201 12.00 -4.87 -19.91
N TRP A 202 11.20 -5.36 -18.97
CA TRP A 202 9.99 -6.15 -19.27
C TRP A 202 8.91 -5.31 -19.98
N TRP A 203 8.79 -4.02 -19.66
CA TRP A 203 7.81 -3.13 -20.29
C TRP A 203 8.21 -2.82 -21.73
N ARG A 204 9.50 -2.52 -21.96
CA ARG A 204 10.05 -2.33 -23.30
C ARG A 204 9.88 -3.59 -24.17
N ALA A 205 10.06 -4.78 -23.58
CA ALA A 205 9.82 -6.03 -24.28
C ALA A 205 8.34 -6.22 -24.64
N ALA A 206 7.41 -5.92 -23.73
CA ALA A 206 5.98 -5.99 -24.02
C ALA A 206 5.54 -5.00 -25.12
N GLN A 207 6.08 -3.78 -25.11
CA GLN A 207 5.84 -2.80 -26.18
C GLN A 207 6.38 -3.26 -27.53
N ALA A 208 7.54 -3.92 -27.56
CA ALA A 208 8.09 -4.49 -28.80
C ALA A 208 7.21 -5.62 -29.35
N LEU A 209 6.71 -6.50 -28.48
CA LEU A 209 5.76 -7.57 -28.85
C LEU A 209 4.45 -6.99 -29.38
N GLU A 210 3.91 -5.97 -28.71
CA GLU A 210 2.71 -5.24 -29.15
C GLU A 210 2.89 -4.60 -30.53
N ALA A 211 4.01 -3.92 -30.75
CA ALA A 211 4.33 -3.25 -32.02
C ALA A 211 4.48 -4.27 -33.17
N ALA A 212 4.99 -5.47 -32.87
CA ALA A 212 5.08 -6.58 -33.81
C ALA A 212 3.73 -7.33 -34.01
N GLY A 213 2.67 -6.96 -33.28
CA GLY A 213 1.34 -7.58 -33.38
C GLY A 213 1.13 -8.82 -32.50
N HIS A 214 2.11 -9.18 -31.67
CA HIS A 214 2.07 -10.31 -30.74
C HIS A 214 1.39 -9.91 -29.41
N LEU A 215 0.11 -9.58 -29.47
CA LEU A 215 -0.63 -9.00 -28.34
C LEU A 215 -0.73 -9.96 -27.14
N GLU A 216 -1.03 -11.24 -27.37
CA GLU A 216 -1.16 -12.23 -26.30
C GLU A 216 0.19 -12.47 -25.59
N GLU A 217 1.28 -12.47 -26.36
CA GLU A 217 2.64 -12.60 -25.82
C GLU A 217 3.05 -11.35 -25.04
N ALA A 218 2.63 -10.15 -25.48
CA ALA A 218 2.83 -8.91 -24.75
C ALA A 218 2.08 -8.91 -23.41
N GLU A 219 0.81 -9.33 -23.40
CA GLU A 219 0.02 -9.51 -22.18
C GLU A 219 0.67 -10.54 -21.23
N LEU A 220 1.12 -11.67 -21.78
CA LEU A 220 1.79 -12.72 -21.01
C LEU A 220 3.12 -12.22 -20.44
N ALA A 221 3.90 -11.45 -21.20
CA ALA A 221 5.15 -10.87 -20.74
C ALA A 221 4.91 -9.90 -19.57
N ILE A 222 3.88 -9.06 -19.65
CA ILE A 222 3.48 -8.17 -18.54
C ILE A 222 3.05 -9.00 -17.34
N ARG A 223 2.20 -10.02 -17.52
CA ARG A 223 1.74 -10.87 -16.40
C ARG A 223 2.83 -11.73 -15.79
N ALA A 224 3.83 -12.14 -16.58
CA ALA A 224 4.99 -12.87 -16.09
C ALA A 224 5.94 -11.96 -15.28
N ALA A 225 6.12 -10.72 -15.72
CA ALA A 225 6.97 -9.74 -15.04
C ALA A 225 6.30 -9.07 -13.85
N VAL A 226 4.98 -8.90 -13.93
CA VAL A 226 4.13 -8.24 -12.94
C VAL A 226 2.97 -9.19 -12.61
N PRO A 227 3.22 -10.27 -11.84
CA PRO A 227 2.21 -11.29 -11.54
C PRO A 227 1.21 -10.82 -10.46
N HIS A 228 0.76 -9.57 -10.54
CA HIS A 228 -0.15 -8.92 -9.59
C HIS A 228 -1.14 -7.95 -10.28
N LEU A 229 -2.09 -7.32 -9.56
CA LEU A 229 -3.10 -6.37 -10.14
C LEU A 229 -2.48 -5.29 -11.00
N GLY A 230 -1.33 -4.77 -10.55
CA GLY A 230 -0.51 -3.87 -11.33
C GLY A 230 -0.33 -4.35 -12.78
N GLY A 231 -0.12 -5.64 -13.02
CA GLY A 231 -0.03 -6.20 -14.37
C GLY A 231 -1.30 -5.99 -15.20
N LEU A 232 -2.49 -6.05 -14.59
CA LEU A 232 -3.77 -5.82 -15.26
C LEU A 232 -3.91 -4.36 -15.71
N ILE A 233 -3.60 -3.41 -14.83
CA ILE A 233 -3.66 -1.98 -15.18
C ILE A 233 -2.51 -1.60 -16.13
N GLN A 234 -1.35 -2.26 -16.05
CA GLN A 234 -0.27 -2.11 -17.04
C GLN A 234 -0.66 -2.69 -18.41
N ILE A 235 -1.43 -3.79 -18.47
CA ILE A 235 -2.01 -4.25 -19.75
C ILE A 235 -3.02 -3.25 -20.28
N ALA A 236 -3.89 -2.69 -19.42
CA ALA A 236 -4.81 -1.63 -19.84
C ALA A 236 -4.05 -0.43 -20.42
N GLU A 237 -2.95 -0.02 -19.78
CA GLU A 237 -2.06 1.04 -20.25
C GLU A 237 -1.39 0.71 -21.59
N LEU A 238 -0.96 -0.55 -21.79
CA LEU A 238 -0.41 -1.01 -23.07
C LEU A 238 -1.44 -0.78 -24.20
N TYR A 239 -2.70 -1.13 -23.94
CA TYR A 239 -3.78 -0.93 -24.91
C TYR A 239 -4.15 0.55 -25.10
N ARG A 240 -4.04 1.39 -24.07
CA ARG A 240 -4.17 2.85 -24.23
C ARG A 240 -3.10 3.41 -25.15
N LEU A 241 -1.84 3.04 -24.96
CA LEU A 241 -0.74 3.47 -25.82
C LEU A 241 -0.92 2.99 -27.27
N ARG A 242 -1.34 1.73 -27.46
CA ARG A 242 -1.71 1.18 -28.77
C ARG A 242 -2.83 1.97 -29.43
N MET A 243 -3.89 2.29 -28.67
CA MET A 243 -5.02 3.08 -29.17
C MET A 243 -4.55 4.44 -29.69
N LEU A 244 -3.74 5.17 -28.93
CA LEU A 244 -3.23 6.48 -29.34
C LEU A 244 -2.42 6.37 -30.63
N ARG A 245 -1.49 5.41 -30.70
CA ARG A 245 -0.66 5.17 -31.89
C ARG A 245 -1.50 4.82 -33.12
N LEU A 246 -2.55 4.00 -32.98
CA LEU A 246 -3.44 3.63 -34.09
C LEU A 246 -4.33 4.80 -34.53
N ARG A 247 -4.79 5.65 -33.60
CA ARG A 247 -5.51 6.90 -33.92
C ARG A 247 -4.63 7.84 -34.74
N GLU A 248 -3.38 8.03 -34.34
CA GLU A 248 -2.40 8.85 -35.08
C GLU A 248 -2.12 8.31 -36.48
N ALA A 249 -2.09 6.98 -36.64
CA ALA A 249 -1.94 6.31 -37.93
C ALA A 249 -3.21 6.31 -38.80
N GLY A 250 -4.35 6.80 -38.29
CA GLY A 250 -5.63 6.80 -38.98
C GLY A 250 -6.37 5.45 -38.99
N ASP A 251 -5.89 4.45 -38.25
CA ASP A 251 -6.57 3.17 -38.10
C ASP A 251 -7.66 3.25 -37.02
N ALA A 252 -8.81 3.79 -37.42
CA ALA A 252 -9.95 3.97 -36.53
C ALA A 252 -10.53 2.62 -36.02
N ALA A 253 -10.43 1.54 -36.80
CA ALA A 253 -10.97 0.25 -36.39
C ALA A 253 -10.07 -0.40 -35.32
N GLY A 254 -8.76 -0.40 -35.54
CA GLY A 254 -7.78 -0.87 -34.57
C GLY A 254 -7.75 -0.05 -33.30
N ALA A 255 -7.91 1.28 -33.40
CA ALA A 255 -8.03 2.16 -32.24
C ALA A 255 -9.24 1.82 -31.37
N ARG A 256 -10.43 1.57 -31.96
CA ARG A 256 -11.63 1.18 -31.20
C ARG A 256 -11.46 -0.17 -30.51
N GLU A 257 -10.83 -1.13 -31.18
CA GLU A 257 -10.55 -2.43 -30.55
C GLU A 257 -9.57 -2.29 -29.38
N ALA A 258 -8.51 -1.50 -29.55
CA ALA A 258 -7.57 -1.21 -28.46
C ALA A 258 -8.24 -0.47 -27.29
N HIS A 259 -9.15 0.47 -27.57
CA HIS A 259 -9.97 1.13 -26.55
C HIS A 259 -10.79 0.12 -25.74
N ARG A 260 -11.56 -0.75 -26.41
CA ARG A 260 -12.36 -1.79 -25.74
C ARG A 260 -11.50 -2.73 -24.89
N ARG A 261 -10.33 -3.12 -25.40
CA ARG A 261 -9.37 -3.95 -24.65
C ARG A 261 -8.84 -3.24 -23.41
N ALA A 262 -8.50 -1.95 -23.50
CA ALA A 262 -8.07 -1.14 -22.36
C ALA A 262 -9.17 -1.04 -21.29
N VAL A 263 -10.42 -0.78 -21.70
CA VAL A 263 -11.58 -0.74 -20.80
C VAL A 263 -11.81 -2.09 -20.12
N ASN A 264 -11.75 -3.19 -20.86
CA ASN A 264 -11.95 -4.53 -20.32
C ASN A 264 -10.88 -4.88 -19.27
N TRP A 265 -9.60 -4.60 -19.54
CA TRP A 265 -8.52 -4.86 -18.59
C TRP A 265 -8.58 -3.95 -17.36
N ALA A 266 -8.97 -2.69 -17.50
CA ALA A 266 -9.25 -1.80 -16.36
C ALA A 266 -10.45 -2.30 -15.53
N GLY A 267 -11.46 -2.88 -16.19
CA GLY A 267 -12.58 -3.56 -15.54
C GLY A 267 -12.14 -4.77 -14.73
N PHE A 268 -11.30 -5.65 -15.31
CA PHE A 268 -10.72 -6.78 -14.60
C PHE A 268 -9.87 -6.34 -13.41
N TYR A 269 -9.08 -5.28 -13.57
CA TYR A 269 -8.31 -4.67 -12.48
C TYR A 269 -9.18 -4.28 -11.28
N ALA A 270 -10.28 -3.55 -11.50
CA ALA A 270 -11.17 -3.16 -10.40
C ALA A 270 -11.98 -4.33 -9.82
N ALA A 271 -12.37 -5.29 -10.65
CA ALA A 271 -13.14 -6.46 -10.23
C ALA A 271 -12.33 -7.43 -9.34
N SER A 272 -11.01 -7.31 -9.35
CA SER A 272 -10.09 -8.13 -8.58
C SER A 272 -9.76 -7.56 -7.19
N ALA A 273 -10.56 -6.61 -6.70
CA ALA A 273 -10.49 -6.12 -5.33
C ALA A 273 -10.90 -7.19 -4.31
N THR A 274 -10.20 -7.24 -3.18
CA THR A 274 -10.41 -8.25 -2.12
C THR A 274 -11.19 -7.73 -0.91
N SER A 275 -11.44 -6.42 -0.85
CA SER A 275 -12.24 -5.78 0.21
C SER A 275 -13.13 -4.65 -0.33
N GLY A 276 -14.12 -4.21 0.45
CA GLY A 276 -15.03 -3.14 0.06
C GLY A 276 -14.36 -1.76 -0.10
N GLY A 277 -13.39 -1.44 0.77
CA GLY A 277 -12.61 -0.20 0.67
C GLY A 277 -11.67 -0.22 -0.53
N GLU A 278 -10.97 -1.33 -0.75
CA GLU A 278 -10.15 -1.56 -1.95
C GLU A 278 -10.99 -1.50 -3.22
N GLY A 279 -12.16 -2.13 -3.23
CA GLY A 279 -13.07 -2.13 -4.37
C GLY A 279 -13.54 -0.73 -4.75
N THR A 280 -13.77 0.14 -3.76
CA THR A 280 -14.13 1.54 -4.00
C THR A 280 -12.95 2.30 -4.62
N ALA A 281 -11.74 2.14 -4.10
CA ALA A 281 -10.54 2.79 -4.62
C ALA A 281 -10.19 2.33 -6.04
N LEU A 282 -10.14 1.01 -6.28
CA LEU A 282 -9.83 0.46 -7.60
C LEU A 282 -10.91 0.77 -8.64
N SER A 283 -12.18 0.86 -8.23
CA SER A 283 -13.26 1.31 -9.11
C SER A 283 -13.09 2.78 -9.50
N ALA A 284 -12.69 3.65 -8.55
CA ALA A 284 -12.41 5.05 -8.85
C ALA A 284 -11.21 5.21 -9.81
N GLU A 285 -10.16 4.40 -9.64
CA GLU A 285 -9.01 4.38 -10.56
C GLU A 285 -9.37 3.89 -11.96
N ARG A 286 -10.16 2.81 -12.05
CA ARG A 286 -10.72 2.34 -13.32
C ARG A 286 -11.52 3.46 -13.99
N ASP A 287 -12.40 4.13 -13.26
CA ASP A 287 -13.28 5.15 -13.83
C ASP A 287 -12.48 6.37 -14.32
N ALA A 288 -11.47 6.80 -13.56
CA ALA A 288 -10.53 7.84 -13.98
C ALA A 288 -9.73 7.44 -15.23
N PHE A 289 -9.24 6.20 -15.28
CA PHE A 289 -8.53 5.65 -16.43
C PHE A 289 -9.44 5.63 -17.67
N ILE A 290 -10.66 5.09 -17.56
CA ILE A 290 -11.64 5.03 -18.66
C ILE A 290 -11.99 6.44 -19.15
N ALA A 291 -12.21 7.39 -18.24
CA ALA A 291 -12.47 8.78 -18.59
C ALA A 291 -11.31 9.39 -19.41
N ALA A 292 -10.06 9.07 -19.05
CA ALA A 292 -8.87 9.54 -19.74
C ALA A 292 -8.68 8.93 -21.15
N LEU A 293 -9.31 7.79 -21.46
CA LEU A 293 -9.30 7.22 -22.83
C LEU A 293 -10.11 8.07 -23.82
N GLY A 294 -11.05 8.86 -23.30
CA GLY A 294 -12.05 9.57 -24.10
C GLY A 294 -13.11 8.63 -24.69
N PRO A 295 -14.01 9.17 -25.53
CA PRO A 295 -15.01 8.36 -26.22
C PRO A 295 -14.35 7.32 -27.14
N GLU A 296 -15.06 6.22 -27.38
CA GLU A 296 -14.62 5.13 -28.30
C GLU A 296 -14.37 5.64 -29.72
#